data_AF-A0A1Y2B3C7-F1
#
_entry.id   AF-A0A1Y2B3C7-F1
#
_cell.length_a   1.000
_cell.length_b   1.000
_cell.length_c   1.000
_cell.angle_alpha   90.00
_cell.angle_beta   90.00
_cell.angle_gamma   90.00
#
_symmetry.space_group_name_H-M   'P 1'
#
loop_
_entity.id
_entity.type
_entity.pdbx_description
1 polymer ?
#
loop_
_entity_poly.entity_id
_entity_poly.type
_entity_poly.pdbx_seq_one_letter_code
_entity_poly.pdbx_strand_id
1 'polypeptide(L)'
;CNGGIYWSRNRNATKLNEKYYKSTITNVQEMNLGARLYKLTNNTDYKTKVDKIYAWLKSSGIISADYLVYDGIMANDCSVDKQIYSYHIGELLSALATMYQATKSAEYLTEA
;
A
#
# COMPACT_ATOMS: atom_id res chain seq x y z
N CYS A 1 13.91 -1.60 -4.18
CA CYS A 1 12.78 -0.64 -4.07
C CYS A 1 12.36 -0.46 -2.61
N ASN A 2 13.31 -0.48 -1.67
CA ASN A 2 13.23 -0.01 -0.27
C ASN A 2 12.01 -0.40 0.60
N GLY A 3 11.27 -1.45 0.25
CA GLY A 3 10.10 -1.90 1.01
C GLY A 3 9.07 -2.58 0.12
N GLY A 4 7.83 -2.67 0.62
CA GLY A 4 6.69 -3.22 -0.09
C GLY A 4 6.60 -4.75 -0.07
N ILE A 5 5.36 -5.23 -0.11
CA ILE A 5 5.01 -6.64 -0.05
C ILE A 5 4.92 -7.21 -1.48
N TYR A 6 5.47 -8.41 -1.68
CA TYR A 6 5.37 -9.12 -2.95
C TYR A 6 3.96 -9.67 -3.17
N TRP A 7 3.51 -9.64 -4.43
CA TRP A 7 2.24 -10.21 -4.87
C TRP A 7 2.18 -11.73 -4.62
N SER A 8 3.23 -12.43 -5.04
CA SER A 8 3.37 -13.87 -4.84
C SER A 8 4.34 -14.16 -3.69
N ARG A 9 4.20 -15.35 -3.10
CA ARG A 9 5.15 -15.86 -2.11
C ARG A 9 6.30 -16.62 -2.75
N ASN A 10 6.10 -17.23 -3.93
CA ASN A 10 7.09 -18.07 -4.58
C ASN A 10 8.23 -17.25 -5.18
N ARG A 11 9.41 -17.21 -4.55
CA ARG A 11 10.58 -16.47 -5.06
C ARG A 11 11.41 -17.27 -6.08
N ASN A 12 11.04 -18.52 -6.35
CA ASN A 12 11.68 -19.40 -7.33
C ASN A 12 10.83 -19.61 -8.59
N ALA A 13 9.78 -18.81 -8.77
CA ALA A 13 8.91 -18.88 -9.94
C ALA A 13 9.68 -18.53 -11.24
N THR A 14 9.29 -19.16 -12.34
CA THR A 14 9.83 -18.85 -13.68
C THR A 14 9.26 -17.55 -14.22
N LYS A 15 8.00 -17.23 -13.89
CA LYS A 15 7.36 -15.97 -14.28
C LYS A 15 7.89 -14.81 -13.45
N LEU A 16 8.32 -13.74 -14.12
CA LEU A 16 8.91 -12.57 -13.46
C LEU A 16 7.93 -11.85 -12.56
N ASN A 17 6.65 -11.76 -12.94
CA ASN A 17 5.63 -11.13 -12.10
C ASN A 17 5.43 -11.88 -10.77
N GLU A 18 5.42 -13.20 -10.80
CA GLU A 18 5.41 -13.97 -9.56
C GLU A 18 6.68 -13.69 -8.78
N LYS A 19 7.86 -13.82 -9.38
CA LYS A 19 9.15 -13.73 -8.68
C LYS A 19 9.52 -12.34 -8.14
N TYR A 20 9.12 -11.27 -8.81
CA TYR A 20 9.61 -9.91 -8.54
C TYR A 20 8.52 -8.88 -8.30
N TYR A 21 7.26 -9.13 -8.64
CA TYR A 21 6.24 -8.09 -8.57
C TYR A 21 5.80 -7.80 -7.14
N LYS A 22 5.76 -6.51 -6.81
CA LYS A 22 5.14 -5.98 -5.60
C LYS A 22 3.92 -5.18 -6.03
N SER A 23 2.76 -5.80 -5.96
CA SER A 23 1.51 -5.16 -6.39
C SER A 23 1.04 -4.14 -5.37
N THR A 24 0.38 -3.10 -5.85
CA THR A 24 -0.30 -2.12 -5.01
C THR A 24 -1.41 -2.77 -4.21
N ILE A 25 -2.21 -3.65 -4.83
CA ILE A 25 -3.34 -4.29 -4.13
C ILE A 25 -2.90 -5.03 -2.87
N THR A 26 -1.81 -5.80 -2.91
CA THR A 26 -1.30 -6.50 -1.73
C THR A 26 -0.96 -5.53 -0.59
N ASN A 27 -0.41 -4.37 -0.93
CA ASN A 27 0.01 -3.37 0.05
C ASN A 27 -1.17 -2.57 0.61
N VAL A 28 -2.12 -2.13 -0.22
CA VAL A 28 -3.30 -1.38 0.25
C VAL A 28 -4.29 -2.27 1.02
N GLN A 29 -4.40 -3.56 0.70
CA GLN A 29 -5.18 -4.50 1.52
C GLN A 29 -4.57 -4.71 2.90
N GLU A 30 -3.25 -4.81 3.00
CA GLU A 30 -2.57 -4.85 4.31
C GLU A 30 -2.79 -3.55 5.08
N MET A 31 -2.76 -2.39 4.42
CA MET A 31 -3.12 -1.11 5.05
C MET A 31 -4.56 -1.10 5.56
N ASN A 32 -5.53 -1.56 4.75
CA ASN A 32 -6.94 -1.59 5.14
C ASN A 32 -7.15 -2.51 6.35
N LEU A 33 -6.59 -3.73 6.31
CA LEU A 33 -6.63 -4.66 7.44
C LEU A 33 -5.99 -4.07 8.68
N GLY A 34 -4.79 -3.48 8.55
CA GLY A 34 -4.07 -2.82 9.64
C GLY A 34 -4.88 -1.67 10.25
N ALA A 35 -5.50 -0.82 9.43
CA ALA A 35 -6.32 0.29 9.91
C ALA A 35 -7.54 -0.19 10.70
N ARG A 36 -8.21 -1.24 10.22
CA ARG A 36 -9.36 -1.85 10.92
C ARG A 36 -8.92 -2.51 12.23
N LEU A 37 -7.81 -3.23 12.24
CA LEU A 37 -7.26 -3.85 13.46
C LEU A 37 -6.82 -2.80 14.48
N TYR A 38 -6.18 -1.72 14.04
CA TYR A 38 -5.84 -0.59 14.91
C TYR A 38 -7.10 0.02 15.52
N LYS A 39 -8.13 0.31 14.71
CA LYS A 39 -9.41 0.86 15.20
C LYS A 39 -10.09 -0.04 16.24
N LEU A 40 -9.98 -1.36 16.09
CA LEU A 40 -10.61 -2.34 16.99
C LEU A 40 -9.81 -2.60 18.28
N THR A 41 -8.48 -2.53 18.21
CA THR A 41 -7.60 -3.02 19.28
C THR A 41 -6.77 -1.93 19.95
N ASN A 42 -6.66 -0.77 19.30
CA ASN A 42 -5.72 0.31 19.64
C ASN A 42 -4.24 -0.15 19.70
N ASN A 43 -3.89 -1.31 19.14
CA ASN A 43 -2.52 -1.78 19.10
C ASN A 43 -1.71 -0.99 18.05
N THR A 44 -0.75 -0.19 18.54
CA THR A 44 0.08 0.72 17.74
C THR A 44 0.95 0.03 16.69
N ASP A 45 1.18 -1.27 16.80
CA ASP A 45 1.91 -2.04 15.79
C ASP A 45 1.17 -2.02 14.44
N TYR A 46 -0.16 -2.09 14.46
CA TYR A 46 -0.97 -2.01 13.26
C TYR A 46 -0.90 -0.63 12.61
N LYS A 47 -1.03 0.44 13.41
CA LYS A 47 -0.82 1.83 12.93
C LYS A 47 0.55 1.99 12.30
N THR A 48 1.59 1.51 12.97
CA THR A 48 2.98 1.57 12.47
C THR A 48 3.13 0.88 11.12
N LYS A 49 2.43 -0.25 10.92
CA LYS A 49 2.47 -0.96 9.64
C LYS A 49 1.75 -0.21 8.53
N VAL A 50 0.58 0.37 8.82
CA VAL A 50 -0.15 1.23 7.87
C VAL A 50 0.74 2.39 7.41
N ASP A 51 1.33 3.12 8.36
CA ASP A 51 2.16 4.30 8.07
C ASP A 51 3.41 3.93 7.25
N LYS A 52 4.05 2.81 7.57
CA LYS A 52 5.21 2.30 6.81
C LYS A 52 4.86 1.93 5.38
N ILE A 53 3.72 1.28 5.15
CA ILE A 53 3.28 0.92 3.80
C ILE A 53 2.89 2.17 3.02
N TYR A 54 2.19 3.11 3.64
CA TYR A 54 1.82 4.37 2.98
C TYR A 54 3.04 5.17 2.54
N ALA A 55 4.02 5.33 3.42
CA ALA A 55 5.29 5.99 3.12
C ALA A 55 6.04 5.28 1.98
N TRP A 56 5.97 3.95 1.91
CA TRP A 56 6.54 3.18 0.81
C TRP A 56 5.80 3.39 -0.51
N LEU A 57 4.46 3.40 -0.52
CA LEU A 57 3.67 3.67 -1.72
C LEU A 57 4.02 5.05 -2.34
N LYS A 58 4.18 6.08 -1.50
CA LYS A 58 4.62 7.41 -1.95
C LYS A 58 6.06 7.41 -2.46
N SER A 59 7.01 6.89 -1.68
CA SER A 59 8.44 6.92 -2.04
C SER A 59 8.83 5.99 -3.19
N SER A 60 8.02 4.98 -3.50
CA SER A 60 8.25 4.05 -4.63
C SER A 60 7.77 4.61 -5.97
N GLY A 61 7.02 5.71 -5.99
CA GLY A 61 6.41 6.28 -7.19
C GLY A 61 5.15 5.54 -7.65
N ILE A 62 4.61 4.63 -6.84
CA ILE A 62 3.29 4.01 -7.07
C ILE A 62 2.18 5.05 -6.95
N ILE A 63 2.29 5.94 -5.96
CA ILE A 63 1.44 7.14 -5.87
C ILE A 63 2.16 8.26 -6.63
N SER A 64 1.53 8.76 -7.69
CA SER A 64 2.05 9.88 -8.47
C SER A 64 1.89 11.22 -7.72
N ALA A 65 2.54 12.28 -8.21
CA ALA A 65 2.34 13.63 -7.68
C ALA A 65 0.89 14.13 -7.83
N ASP A 66 0.15 13.61 -8.82
CA ASP A 66 -1.26 13.91 -9.06
C ASP A 66 -2.20 12.89 -8.40
N TYR A 67 -1.70 12.13 -7.42
CA TYR A 67 -2.45 11.13 -6.64
C TYR A 67 -3.04 9.97 -7.47
N LEU A 68 -2.51 9.70 -8.66
CA LEU A 68 -2.79 8.45 -9.37
C LEU A 68 -2.12 7.30 -8.63
N VAL A 69 -2.82 6.17 -8.54
CA VAL A 69 -2.33 4.96 -7.88
C VAL A 69 -2.13 3.88 -8.93
N TYR A 70 -0.85 3.58 -9.20
CA TYR A 70 -0.42 2.61 -10.20
C TYR A 70 -0.45 1.16 -9.68
N ASP A 71 -0.34 0.16 -10.56
CA ASP A 71 -0.58 -1.26 -10.19
C ASP A 71 0.54 -1.90 -9.38
N GLY A 72 1.79 -1.44 -9.51
CA GLY A 72 2.86 -1.98 -8.70
C GLY A 72 4.27 -1.66 -9.19
N ILE A 73 5.24 -2.43 -8.69
CA ILE A 73 6.66 -2.25 -9.00
C ILE A 73 7.37 -3.60 -9.17
N MET A 74 8.27 -3.66 -10.15
CA MET A 74 9.14 -4.80 -10.40
C MET A 74 10.38 -4.73 -9.50
N ALA A 75 10.57 -5.67 -8.59
CA ALA A 75 11.63 -5.57 -7.58
C ALA A 75 13.07 -5.75 -8.11
N ASN A 76 13.23 -6.30 -9.32
CA ASN A 76 14.53 -6.52 -9.97
C ASN A 76 15.16 -5.22 -10.50
N ASP A 77 14.35 -4.24 -10.91
CA ASP A 77 14.83 -2.97 -11.50
C ASP A 77 14.11 -1.73 -10.95
N CYS A 78 13.13 -1.91 -10.08
CA CYS A 78 12.28 -0.86 -9.52
C CYS A 78 11.49 -0.05 -10.53
N SER A 79 11.18 -0.64 -11.69
CA SER A 79 10.23 -0.05 -12.65
C SER A 79 8.79 -0.12 -12.13
N VAL A 80 8.08 1.01 -12.22
CA VAL A 80 6.67 1.13 -11.85
C VAL A 80 5.80 0.67 -13.02
N ASP A 81 4.88 -0.25 -12.76
CA ASP A 81 3.81 -0.62 -13.69
C ASP A 81 2.69 0.41 -13.56
N LYS A 82 2.52 1.24 -14.59
CA LYS A 82 1.60 2.39 -14.60
C LYS A 82 0.15 2.04 -14.97
N GLN A 83 -0.21 0.76 -15.02
CA GLN A 83 -1.64 0.39 -15.14
C GLN A 83 -2.43 0.94 -13.95
N ILE A 84 -3.67 1.36 -14.19
CA ILE A 84 -4.54 1.96 -13.19
C ILE A 84 -5.78 1.10 -13.05
N TYR A 85 -6.11 0.78 -11.81
CA TYR A 85 -7.32 0.07 -11.47
C TYR A 85 -8.01 0.75 -10.28
N SER A 86 -9.31 1.02 -10.42
CA SER A 86 -10.07 1.82 -9.45
C SER A 86 -10.06 1.26 -8.02
N TYR A 87 -9.98 -0.07 -7.88
CA TYR A 87 -9.95 -0.70 -6.56
C TYR A 87 -8.70 -0.40 -5.73
N HIS A 88 -7.56 -0.04 -6.35
CA HIS A 88 -6.37 0.34 -5.57
C HIS A 88 -6.59 1.62 -4.79
N ILE A 89 -7.09 2.66 -5.46
CA ILE A 89 -7.41 3.93 -4.81
C ILE A 89 -8.58 3.74 -3.83
N GLY A 90 -9.59 2.93 -4.17
CA GLY A 90 -10.69 2.64 -3.25
C GLY A 90 -10.25 2.00 -1.93
N GLU A 91 -9.36 1.00 -1.98
CA GLU A 91 -8.78 0.36 -0.78
C GLU A 91 -7.88 1.33 0.01
N LEU A 92 -7.06 2.13 -0.68
CA LEU A 92 -6.22 3.14 -0.05
C LEU A 92 -7.05 4.18 0.72
N LEU A 93 -8.08 4.74 0.06
CA LEU A 93 -9.02 5.70 0.65
C LEU A 93 -9.71 5.10 1.88
N SER A 94 -10.17 3.85 1.78
CA SER A 94 -10.80 3.14 2.91
C SER A 94 -9.85 3.01 4.11
N ALA A 95 -8.58 2.66 3.87
CA ALA A 95 -7.57 2.56 4.92
C ALA A 95 -7.31 3.91 5.59
N LEU A 96 -7.07 4.96 4.81
CA LEU A 96 -6.79 6.31 5.32
C LEU A 96 -7.99 6.90 6.08
N ALA A 97 -9.21 6.80 5.53
CA ALA A 97 -10.42 7.23 6.21
C ALA A 97 -10.65 6.47 7.54
N THR A 98 -10.35 5.15 7.56
CA THR A 98 -10.43 4.35 8.79
C THR A 98 -9.41 4.82 9.83
N MET A 99 -8.19 5.15 9.41
CA MET A 99 -7.17 5.72 10.29
C MET A 99 -7.54 7.10 10.83
N TYR A 100 -8.13 7.97 10.01
CA TYR A 100 -8.69 9.24 10.49
C TYR A 100 -9.78 9.00 11.53
N GLN A 101 -10.70 8.07 11.29
CA GLN A 101 -11.75 7.76 12.26
C GLN A 101 -11.18 7.27 13.60
N ALA A 102 -10.13 6.45 13.57
CA ALA A 102 -9.48 5.87 14.74
C ALA A 102 -8.60 6.87 15.52
N THR A 103 -7.88 7.76 14.83
CA THR A 103 -6.86 8.63 15.45
C THR A 103 -7.27 10.10 15.57
N LYS A 104 -8.23 10.55 14.76
CA LYS A 104 -8.56 11.98 14.51
C LYS A 104 -7.39 12.81 13.98
N SER A 105 -6.30 12.20 13.53
CA SER A 105 -5.19 12.92 12.90
C SER A 105 -5.58 13.44 11.52
N ALA A 106 -5.52 14.75 11.32
CA ALA A 106 -5.88 15.42 10.07
C ALA A 106 -4.99 15.01 8.88
N GLU A 107 -3.79 14.48 9.14
CA GLU A 107 -2.89 13.98 8.11
C GLU A 107 -3.56 12.86 7.28
N TYR A 108 -4.21 11.89 7.93
CA TYR A 108 -4.91 10.82 7.21
C TYR A 108 -6.09 11.31 6.37
N LEU A 109 -6.73 12.41 6.79
CA LEU A 109 -7.84 13.01 6.03
C LEU A 109 -7.32 13.86 4.87
N THR A 110 -6.15 14.48 5.00
CA THR A 110 -5.54 15.28 3.93
C THR A 110 -5.03 14.40 2.80
N GLU A 111 -4.55 13.21 3.15
CA GLU A 111 -4.03 12.22 2.20
C GLU A 111 -5.13 11.37 1.54
N ALA A 112 -6.37 11.41 2.05
CA ALA A 112 -7.53 10.71 1.50
C ALA A 112 -8.33 11.64 0.57
#